data_AF-A0A7K2WL96-F1
#
_entry.id   AF-A0A7K2WL96-F1
#
_cell.length_a   1.000
_cell.length_b   1.000
_cell.length_c   1.000
_cell.angle_alpha   90.00
_cell.angle_beta   90.00
_cell.angle_gamma   90.00
#
_symmetry.space_group_name_H-M   'P 1'
#
loop_
_entity.id
_entity.type
_entity.pdbx_description
1 polymer ?
#
loop_
_entity_poly.entity_id
_entity_poly.type
_entity_poly.pdbx_seq_one_letter_code
_entity_poly.pdbx_strand_id
1 'polypeptide(L)'
;MSGLSGRSRPRRAWLRWLTVLGLVVSGGALAVPTASAHPGHPEHEAAAAVIPTGDYQQVQLALGNAELGEAMSLAVLPDRAVVHTARDGTVRYTDAAGNTKTAGKLDVYTHDEEGLQGIAADPGFATNRYLYLYYSPKLNTPGGDAPTTGSAATFEAWKGHLNLSRFTLKADNTLDLASEKVVLEVANDRGQCCHVGGDIDFDAAGNLYLTTGDDTNPFESSGYAPIDERTDRNPQFDAQR
;
A
#
# COMPACT_ATOMS: atom_id res chain seq x y z
N MET A 1 -44.01 -54.18 -9.23
CA MET A 1 -45.27 -54.22 -8.46
C MET A 1 -44.96 -54.10 -6.99
N SER A 2 -45.54 -53.07 -6.36
CA SER A 2 -45.87 -52.92 -4.92
C SER A 2 -44.74 -53.09 -3.89
N GLY A 3 -44.47 -52.19 -2.96
CA GLY A 3 -45.19 -51.00 -2.52
C GLY A 3 -44.52 -50.47 -1.24
N LEU A 4 -44.59 -49.14 -1.12
CA LEU A 4 -44.30 -48.24 0.00
C LEU A 4 -44.21 -48.83 1.42
N SER A 5 -43.23 -48.34 2.20
CA SER A 5 -43.48 -47.94 3.59
C SER A 5 -42.37 -47.01 4.08
N GLY A 6 -42.74 -45.75 4.32
CA GLY A 6 -41.87 -44.76 4.91
C GLY A 6 -41.64 -45.00 6.40
N ARG A 7 -40.43 -44.68 6.87
CA ARG A 7 -40.19 -44.39 8.28
C ARG A 7 -39.33 -43.14 8.40
N SER A 8 -39.97 -42.12 8.95
CA SER A 8 -39.40 -40.90 9.48
C SER A 8 -38.30 -41.22 10.49
N ARG A 9 -37.13 -40.60 10.32
CA ARG A 9 -36.08 -40.59 11.35
C ARG A 9 -36.20 -39.30 12.18
N PRO A 10 -36.19 -39.40 13.52
CA PRO A 10 -36.38 -38.26 14.40
C PRO A 10 -35.12 -37.37 14.46
N ARG A 11 -35.35 -36.06 14.49
CA ARG A 11 -34.35 -35.02 14.80
C ARG A 11 -33.85 -35.25 16.22
N ARG A 12 -32.60 -35.68 16.37
CA ARG A 12 -31.92 -35.73 17.68
C ARG A 12 -31.49 -34.32 18.05
N ALA A 13 -32.30 -33.65 18.87
CA ALA A 13 -31.89 -32.47 19.61
C ALA A 13 -30.81 -32.89 20.63
N TRP A 14 -29.57 -32.43 20.44
CA TRP A 14 -28.53 -32.53 21.46
C TRP A 14 -28.48 -31.20 22.20
N LEU A 15 -29.04 -31.17 23.41
CA LEU A 15 -28.71 -30.19 24.42
C LEU A 15 -27.20 -30.32 24.69
N ARG A 16 -26.43 -29.28 24.35
CA ARG A 16 -25.09 -29.10 24.91
C ARG A 16 -25.18 -28.03 25.98
N TRP A 17 -24.79 -28.46 27.17
CA TRP A 17 -24.69 -27.68 28.38
C TRP A 17 -23.70 -26.52 28.17
N LEU A 18 -24.12 -25.31 28.48
CA LEU A 18 -23.29 -24.12 28.57
C LEU A 18 -22.46 -24.20 29.86
N THR A 19 -21.20 -24.57 29.76
CA THR A 19 -20.20 -24.28 30.79
C THR A 19 -19.68 -22.87 30.54
N VAL A 20 -20.23 -21.89 31.27
CA VAL A 20 -19.64 -20.55 31.35
C VAL A 20 -18.39 -20.65 32.22
N LEU A 21 -17.21 -20.66 31.60
CA LEU A 21 -15.96 -20.44 32.30
C LEU A 21 -15.76 -18.92 32.37
N GLY A 22 -16.11 -18.33 33.51
CA GLY A 22 -15.82 -16.93 33.79
C GLY A 22 -14.31 -16.73 33.94
N LEU A 23 -13.66 -16.24 32.89
CA LEU A 23 -12.27 -15.79 32.97
C LEU A 23 -12.28 -14.40 33.63
N VAL A 24 -11.99 -14.36 34.93
CA VAL A 24 -11.62 -13.11 35.61
C VAL A 24 -10.22 -12.75 35.12
N VAL A 25 -10.15 -11.84 34.15
CA VAL A 25 -8.89 -11.17 33.79
C VAL A 25 -8.66 -10.09 34.84
N SER A 26 -7.89 -10.41 35.86
CA SER A 26 -7.26 -9.40 36.69
C SER A 26 -6.35 -8.56 35.80
N GLY A 27 -6.59 -7.24 35.77
CA GLY A 27 -5.76 -6.27 35.07
C GLY A 27 -4.36 -6.23 35.68
N GLY A 28 -3.45 -7.03 35.14
CA GLY A 28 -2.01 -6.86 35.32
C GLY A 28 -1.52 -5.88 34.26
N ALA A 29 -0.99 -4.74 34.69
CA ALA A 29 -0.25 -3.86 33.80
C ALA A 29 0.92 -4.64 33.19
N LEU A 30 0.88 -4.85 31.87
CA LEU A 30 2.03 -5.36 31.13
C LEU A 30 3.10 -4.27 31.17
N ALA A 31 4.14 -4.48 31.99
CA ALA A 31 5.33 -3.66 31.93
C ALA A 31 6.02 -3.91 30.59
N VAL A 32 5.92 -2.93 29.69
CA VAL A 32 6.74 -2.90 28.47
C VAL A 32 8.19 -2.67 28.92
N PRO A 33 9.16 -3.53 28.54
CA PRO A 33 10.55 -3.27 28.88
C PRO A 33 10.98 -1.99 28.18
N THR A 34 11.45 -1.01 28.95
CA THR A 34 12.10 0.18 28.40
C THR A 34 13.41 -0.26 27.75
N ALA A 35 13.56 0.02 26.46
CA ALA A 35 14.82 -0.17 25.77
C ALA A 35 15.89 0.65 26.51
N SER A 36 16.86 -0.02 27.13
CA SER A 36 17.99 0.64 27.76
C SER A 36 19.02 0.95 26.68
N ALA A 37 19.35 2.23 26.51
CA ALA A 37 20.41 2.65 25.60
C ALA A 37 21.78 2.12 26.04
N HIS A 38 22.67 1.90 25.08
CA HIS A 38 24.05 1.47 25.30
C HIS A 38 24.80 2.50 26.18
N PRO A 39 25.59 2.09 27.18
CA PRO A 39 26.32 3.02 28.04
C PRO A 39 27.31 3.85 27.21
N GLY A 40 27.24 5.18 27.29
CA GLY A 40 28.23 6.08 26.66
C GLY A 40 27.66 7.19 25.77
N HIS A 41 26.36 7.17 25.47
CA HIS A 41 25.69 8.35 24.91
C HIS A 41 25.16 9.22 26.04
N PRO A 42 25.43 10.55 26.06
CA PRO A 42 24.69 11.45 26.92
C PRO A 42 23.21 11.24 26.60
N GLU A 43 22.42 10.97 27.64
CA GLU A 43 20.98 10.88 27.50
C GLU A 43 20.52 12.16 26.81
N HIS A 44 20.03 12.05 25.58
CA HIS A 44 19.20 13.10 25.03
C HIS A 44 17.87 13.05 25.80
N GLU A 45 17.90 13.45 27.08
CA GLU A 45 16.74 13.87 27.87
C GLU A 45 16.19 15.20 27.30
N ALA A 46 16.07 15.31 25.98
CA ALA A 46 15.19 16.30 25.42
C ALA A 46 13.78 15.83 25.78
N ALA A 47 13.28 16.29 26.94
CA ALA A 47 11.89 16.11 27.32
C ALA A 47 11.04 16.47 26.10
N ALA A 48 10.24 15.52 25.62
CA ALA A 48 9.38 15.75 24.47
C ALA A 48 8.57 17.02 24.74
N ALA A 49 8.59 17.96 23.79
CA ALA A 49 7.85 19.20 23.94
C ALA A 49 6.37 18.87 24.17
N VAL A 50 5.82 19.28 25.31
CA VAL A 50 4.39 19.18 25.56
C VAL A 50 3.70 20.15 24.61
N ILE A 51 3.04 19.64 23.57
CA ILE A 51 2.20 20.47 22.70
C ILE A 51 0.87 20.69 23.42
N PRO A 52 0.52 21.94 23.79
CA PRO A 52 -0.76 22.23 24.42
C PRO A 52 -1.93 21.72 23.56
N THR A 53 -2.95 21.13 24.19
CA THR A 53 -4.13 20.61 23.46
C THR A 53 -4.92 21.70 22.73
N GLY A 54 -4.70 22.98 23.06
CA GLY A 54 -5.25 24.12 22.31
C GLY A 54 -4.46 24.50 21.06
N ASP A 55 -3.23 23.98 20.90
CA ASP A 55 -2.32 24.33 19.81
C ASP A 55 -2.42 23.34 18.63
N TYR A 56 -3.18 22.26 18.79
CA TYR A 56 -3.44 21.30 17.73
C TYR A 56 -4.91 20.85 17.72
N GLN A 57 -5.33 20.34 16.57
CA GLN A 57 -6.59 19.66 16.40
C GLN A 57 -6.31 18.28 15.82
N GLN A 58 -6.93 17.24 16.39
CA GLN A 58 -6.97 15.93 15.77
C GLN A 58 -8.22 15.84 14.88
N VAL A 59 -8.02 15.58 13.60
CA VAL A 59 -9.10 15.29 12.65
C VAL A 59 -8.94 13.85 12.19
N GLN A 60 -9.97 13.03 12.39
CA GLN A 60 -10.00 11.70 11.80
C GLN A 60 -10.16 11.87 10.29
N LEU A 61 -9.21 11.36 9.51
CA LEU A 61 -9.28 11.45 8.06
C LEU A 61 -10.15 10.32 7.49
N ALA A 62 -9.72 9.08 7.69
CA ALA A 62 -10.43 7.87 7.24
C ALA A 62 -10.28 6.77 8.30
N LEU A 63 -11.30 5.93 8.49
CA LEU A 63 -11.27 4.82 9.44
C LEU A 63 -11.84 3.53 8.86
N GLY A 64 -11.09 2.44 9.03
CA GLY A 64 -11.49 1.10 8.61
C GLY A 64 -11.41 0.87 7.10
N ASN A 65 -11.60 -0.38 6.68
CA ASN A 65 -11.34 -0.82 5.31
C ASN A 65 -12.20 -0.12 4.25
N ALA A 66 -13.41 0.31 4.59
CA ALA A 66 -14.28 1.01 3.64
C ALA A 66 -13.69 2.36 3.19
N GLU A 67 -13.04 3.08 4.11
CA GLU A 67 -12.49 4.43 3.88
C GLU A 67 -10.98 4.43 3.63
N LEU A 68 -10.25 3.42 4.12
CA LEU A 68 -8.79 3.31 3.92
C LEU A 68 -8.43 2.38 2.76
N GLY A 69 -9.10 1.22 2.65
CA GLY A 69 -8.59 0.11 1.83
C GLY A 69 -7.21 -0.35 2.30
N GLU A 70 -6.33 -0.69 1.36
CA GLU A 70 -4.89 -0.90 1.61
C GLU A 70 -4.17 0.44 1.40
N ALA A 71 -4.19 1.31 2.41
CA ALA A 71 -3.65 2.67 2.28
C ALA A 71 -2.13 2.69 2.06
N MET A 72 -1.66 3.51 1.12
CA MET A 72 -0.24 3.54 0.71
C MET A 72 0.44 4.90 0.99
N SER A 73 -0.16 6.00 0.54
CA SER A 73 0.42 7.35 0.66
C SER A 73 -0.66 8.42 0.79
N LEU A 74 -0.29 9.61 1.26
CA LEU A 74 -1.18 10.77 1.37
C LEU A 74 -0.43 12.09 1.06
N ALA A 75 -1.18 13.08 0.61
CA ALA A 75 -0.71 14.46 0.47
C ALA A 75 -1.74 15.44 1.07
N VAL A 76 -1.25 16.44 1.80
CA VAL A 76 -2.07 17.52 2.36
C VAL A 76 -2.16 18.66 1.35
N LEU A 77 -3.38 19.10 1.04
CA LEU A 77 -3.66 20.18 0.10
C LEU A 77 -3.67 21.54 0.81
N PRO A 78 -3.53 22.67 0.07
CA PRO A 78 -3.49 24.01 0.66
C PRO A 78 -4.71 24.41 1.50
N ASP A 79 -5.88 23.83 1.22
CA ASP A 79 -7.12 24.01 1.97
C ASP A 79 -7.26 23.07 3.17
N ARG A 80 -6.18 22.36 3.53
CA ARG A 80 -6.11 21.32 4.58
C ARG A 80 -6.92 20.06 4.29
N ALA A 81 -7.46 19.91 3.08
CA ALA A 81 -7.94 18.61 2.65
C ALA A 81 -6.76 17.64 2.47
N VAL A 82 -7.04 16.35 2.47
CA VAL A 82 -6.06 15.28 2.26
C VAL A 82 -6.51 14.43 1.09
N VAL A 83 -5.59 14.15 0.17
CA VAL A 83 -5.76 13.08 -0.81
C VAL A 83 -4.91 11.88 -0.38
N HIS A 84 -5.47 10.68 -0.46
CA HIS A 84 -4.75 9.46 -0.10
C HIS A 84 -5.02 8.33 -1.08
N THR A 85 -4.05 7.45 -1.22
CA THR A 85 -4.08 6.32 -2.14
C THR A 85 -4.34 5.02 -1.39
N ALA A 86 -5.00 4.10 -2.08
CA ALA A 86 -5.00 2.69 -1.72
C ALA A 86 -4.40 1.86 -2.86
N ARG A 87 -3.72 0.77 -2.52
CA ARG A 87 -2.96 -0.07 -3.46
C ARG A 87 -3.78 -0.56 -4.65
N ASP A 88 -5.08 -0.77 -4.44
CA ASP A 88 -6.06 -1.18 -5.45
C ASP A 88 -6.39 -0.12 -6.52
N GLY A 89 -5.69 1.01 -6.52
CA GLY A 89 -5.87 2.11 -7.48
C GLY A 89 -6.81 3.21 -7.01
N THR A 90 -7.42 3.08 -5.82
CA THR A 90 -8.38 4.07 -5.34
C THR A 90 -7.66 5.32 -4.83
N VAL A 91 -8.07 6.50 -5.32
CA VAL A 91 -7.71 7.81 -4.76
C VAL A 91 -8.90 8.34 -3.99
N ARG A 92 -8.69 8.74 -2.75
CA ARG A 92 -9.71 9.35 -1.90
C ARG A 92 -9.35 10.79 -1.60
N TYR A 93 -10.39 11.58 -1.35
CA TYR A 93 -10.32 12.96 -0.90
C TYR A 93 -11.05 13.07 0.43
N THR A 94 -10.40 13.68 1.40
CA THR A 94 -10.93 13.96 2.74
C THR A 94 -10.89 15.45 2.97
N ASP A 95 -12.03 16.09 3.25
CA ASP A 95 -12.03 17.52 3.55
C ASP A 95 -11.47 17.84 4.96
N ALA A 96 -11.27 19.13 5.25
CA ALA A 96 -10.76 19.58 6.55
C ALA A 96 -11.68 19.26 7.74
N ALA A 97 -12.93 18.87 7.51
CA ALA A 97 -13.87 18.43 8.53
C ALA A 97 -13.85 16.89 8.73
N GLY A 98 -13.07 16.15 7.93
CA GLY A 98 -12.96 14.69 8.00
C GLY A 98 -13.96 13.94 7.13
N ASN A 99 -14.67 14.61 6.21
CA ASN A 99 -15.57 13.92 5.29
C ASN A 99 -14.78 13.31 4.14
N THR A 100 -14.78 11.98 4.07
CA THR A 100 -14.07 11.21 3.04
C THR A 100 -14.98 10.83 1.87
N LYS A 101 -14.47 10.94 0.65
CA LYS A 101 -15.08 10.37 -0.57
C LYS A 101 -14.04 9.81 -1.52
N THR A 102 -14.45 8.93 -2.42
CA THR A 102 -13.62 8.53 -3.57
C THR A 102 -13.48 9.69 -4.54
N ALA A 103 -12.25 10.07 -4.85
CA ALA A 103 -11.92 11.06 -5.87
C ALA A 103 -11.76 10.43 -7.26
N GLY A 104 -11.23 9.21 -7.32
CA GLY A 104 -11.04 8.47 -8.56
C GLY A 104 -10.54 7.05 -8.31
N LYS A 105 -10.47 6.25 -9.38
CA LYS A 105 -9.87 4.91 -9.33
C LYS A 105 -9.11 4.64 -10.62
N LEU A 106 -7.82 4.35 -10.49
CA LEU A 106 -6.95 3.94 -11.59
C LEU A 106 -7.11 2.44 -11.83
N ASP A 107 -6.96 2.01 -13.08
CA ASP A 107 -6.89 0.60 -13.41
C ASP A 107 -5.45 0.11 -13.28
N VAL A 108 -5.16 -0.59 -12.19
CA VAL A 108 -3.80 -0.95 -11.79
C VAL A 108 -3.56 -2.46 -11.79
N TYR A 109 -2.32 -2.84 -12.03
CA TYR A 109 -1.83 -4.20 -11.79
C TYR A 109 -1.50 -4.34 -10.29
N THR A 110 -1.91 -5.44 -9.65
CA THR A 110 -1.94 -5.57 -8.18
C THR A 110 -1.32 -6.88 -7.65
N HIS A 111 -0.38 -7.45 -8.39
CA HIS A 111 0.37 -8.60 -7.89
C HIS A 111 1.35 -8.18 -6.78
N ASP A 112 1.42 -8.95 -5.70
CA ASP A 112 2.30 -8.70 -4.55
C ASP A 112 2.29 -7.25 -4.02
N GLU A 113 3.35 -6.47 -4.26
CA GLU A 113 3.50 -5.08 -3.79
C GLU A 113 3.04 -4.05 -4.82
N GLU A 114 2.75 -4.46 -6.05
CA GLU A 114 2.35 -3.57 -7.14
C GLU A 114 0.97 -2.96 -6.91
N GLY A 115 0.70 -1.84 -7.59
CA GLY A 115 -0.54 -1.11 -7.44
C GLY A 115 -0.32 0.39 -7.49
N LEU A 116 -1.23 1.15 -6.89
CA LEU A 116 -1.05 2.58 -6.70
C LEU A 116 -0.23 2.86 -5.42
N GLN A 117 0.91 3.51 -5.59
CA GLN A 117 1.90 3.80 -4.56
C GLN A 117 1.73 5.26 -4.08
N GLY A 118 2.72 6.11 -4.36
CA GLY A 118 2.80 7.50 -3.92
C GLY A 118 1.82 8.46 -4.57
N ILE A 119 1.56 9.55 -3.85
CA ILE A 119 0.80 10.71 -4.29
C ILE A 119 1.48 12.00 -3.81
N ALA A 120 1.59 12.99 -4.68
CA ALA A 120 2.06 14.33 -4.31
C ALA A 120 1.19 15.40 -4.96
N ALA A 121 0.95 16.50 -4.26
CA ALA A 121 0.35 17.70 -4.84
C ALA A 121 1.44 18.60 -5.40
N ASP A 122 1.23 19.12 -6.60
CA ASP A 122 2.14 20.10 -7.21
C ASP A 122 2.30 21.34 -6.30
N PRO A 123 3.49 21.93 -6.14
CA PRO A 123 3.67 23.14 -5.31
C PRO A 123 2.77 24.32 -5.75
N GLY A 124 2.37 24.36 -7.02
CA GLY A 124 1.40 25.27 -7.60
C GLY A 124 -0.07 24.82 -7.53
N PHE A 125 -0.41 23.82 -6.70
CA PHE A 125 -1.74 23.19 -6.65
C PHE A 125 -2.90 24.19 -6.54
N ALA A 126 -2.73 25.26 -5.77
CA ALA A 126 -3.74 26.30 -5.59
C ALA A 126 -4.19 26.95 -6.92
N THR A 127 -3.37 26.87 -7.97
CA THR A 127 -3.66 27.39 -9.31
C THR A 127 -3.91 26.28 -10.34
N ASN A 128 -3.06 25.24 -10.37
CA ASN A 128 -3.09 24.22 -11.42
C ASN A 128 -3.90 22.96 -11.07
N ARG A 129 -4.10 22.70 -9.77
CA ARG A 129 -4.73 21.51 -9.23
C ARG A 129 -4.13 20.18 -9.71
N TYR A 130 -2.82 20.15 -9.91
CA TYR A 130 -2.12 18.95 -10.36
C TYR A 130 -1.76 18.01 -9.21
N LEU A 131 -2.02 16.73 -9.43
CA LEU A 131 -1.58 15.63 -8.57
C LEU A 131 -0.65 14.73 -9.37
N TYR A 132 0.41 14.27 -8.74
CA TYR A 132 1.31 13.26 -9.26
C TYR A 132 1.00 11.95 -8.56
N LEU A 133 0.91 10.86 -9.33
CA LEU A 133 0.64 9.51 -8.85
C LEU A 133 1.71 8.57 -9.40
N TYR A 134 2.26 7.71 -8.55
CA TYR A 134 3.15 6.63 -8.96
C TYR A 134 2.43 5.29 -8.84
N TYR A 135 2.30 4.53 -9.94
CA TYR A 135 1.47 3.33 -9.95
C TYR A 135 1.87 2.30 -11.01
N SER A 136 1.48 1.04 -10.80
CA SER A 136 1.63 -0.04 -11.79
C SER A 136 0.46 -0.06 -12.76
N PRO A 137 0.56 0.45 -14.01
CA PRO A 137 -0.52 0.35 -14.98
C PRO A 137 -0.81 -1.11 -15.36
N LYS A 138 -2.05 -1.41 -15.73
CA LYS A 138 -2.34 -2.68 -16.41
C LYS A 138 -1.72 -2.71 -17.80
N LEU A 139 -0.89 -3.71 -18.03
CA LEU A 139 -0.23 -4.00 -19.31
C LEU A 139 -0.67 -5.39 -19.78
N ASN A 140 0.08 -5.98 -20.73
CA ASN A 140 -0.14 -7.35 -21.19
C ASN A 140 0.58 -8.41 -20.33
N THR A 141 1.21 -7.99 -19.23
CA THR A 141 1.86 -8.88 -18.26
C THR A 141 0.82 -9.87 -17.68
N PRO A 142 1.13 -11.17 -17.59
CA PRO A 142 0.25 -12.14 -16.95
C PRO A 142 -0.03 -11.77 -15.48
N GLY A 143 -1.19 -12.21 -14.98
CA GLY A 143 -1.46 -12.20 -13.54
C GLY A 143 -0.88 -13.43 -12.84
N GLY A 144 -0.56 -13.30 -11.56
CA GLY A 144 -0.01 -14.38 -10.73
C GLY A 144 1.52 -14.40 -10.73
N ASP A 145 2.09 -15.49 -10.23
CA ASP A 145 3.53 -15.61 -10.07
C ASP A 145 4.24 -15.89 -11.41
N ALA A 146 5.28 -15.12 -11.68
CA ALA A 146 6.27 -15.43 -12.69
C ALA A 146 7.00 -16.74 -12.34
N PRO A 147 7.41 -17.54 -13.32
CA PRO A 147 8.21 -18.72 -13.02
C PRO A 147 9.57 -18.30 -12.45
N THR A 148 10.05 -19.01 -11.44
CA THR A 148 11.35 -18.72 -10.80
C THR A 148 12.53 -19.26 -11.63
N THR A 149 12.27 -20.14 -12.60
CA THR A 149 13.23 -20.63 -13.59
C THR A 149 12.58 -20.74 -14.97
N GLY A 150 13.33 -20.54 -16.05
CA GLY A 150 12.81 -20.51 -17.41
C GLY A 150 13.83 -20.01 -18.42
N SER A 151 13.40 -19.84 -19.67
CA SER A 151 14.22 -19.18 -20.69
C SER A 151 14.03 -17.66 -20.63
N ALA A 152 14.96 -16.89 -21.21
CA ALA A 152 14.76 -15.44 -21.37
C ALA A 152 13.38 -15.11 -21.99
N ALA A 153 12.98 -15.83 -23.03
CA ALA A 153 11.67 -15.66 -23.67
C ALA A 153 10.47 -15.93 -22.73
N THR A 154 10.66 -16.75 -21.70
CA THR A 154 9.66 -16.98 -20.66
C THR A 154 9.49 -15.75 -19.78
N PHE A 155 10.58 -15.07 -19.44
CA PHE A 155 10.58 -13.88 -18.58
C PHE A 155 10.16 -12.60 -19.31
N GLU A 156 10.31 -12.53 -20.64
CA GLU A 156 9.89 -11.36 -21.44
C GLU A 156 8.41 -11.01 -21.27
N ALA A 157 7.53 -12.01 -21.09
CA ALA A 157 6.10 -11.78 -20.85
C ALA A 157 5.83 -11.04 -19.52
N TRP A 158 6.80 -11.06 -18.60
CA TRP A 158 6.70 -10.50 -17.27
C TRP A 158 7.35 -9.12 -17.15
N LYS A 159 7.97 -8.60 -18.22
CA LYS A 159 8.45 -7.22 -18.25
C LYS A 159 7.28 -6.24 -18.15
N GLY A 160 7.46 -5.18 -17.38
CA GLY A 160 6.49 -4.12 -17.17
C GLY A 160 7.17 -2.81 -16.74
N HIS A 161 6.37 -1.91 -16.21
CA HIS A 161 6.85 -0.66 -15.63
C HIS A 161 5.84 -0.10 -14.63
N LEU A 162 6.29 0.84 -13.81
CA LEU A 162 5.43 1.76 -13.05
C LEU A 162 5.44 3.13 -13.75
N ASN A 163 4.31 3.82 -13.72
CA ASN A 163 4.15 5.16 -14.23
C ASN A 163 4.19 6.17 -13.09
N LEU A 164 5.04 7.19 -13.23
CA LEU A 164 4.85 8.48 -12.58
C LEU A 164 4.05 9.37 -13.52
N SER A 165 2.78 9.60 -13.21
CA SER A 165 1.89 10.41 -14.05
C SER A 165 1.32 11.60 -13.30
N ARG A 166 1.13 12.69 -14.03
CA ARG A 166 0.42 13.88 -13.57
C ARG A 166 -1.04 13.83 -14.02
N PHE A 167 -1.95 14.12 -13.10
CA PHE A 167 -3.39 14.27 -13.32
C PHE A 167 -3.89 15.62 -12.81
N THR A 168 -5.09 16.01 -13.21
CA THR A 168 -5.79 17.19 -12.71
C THR A 168 -6.92 16.78 -11.78
N LEU A 169 -6.98 17.38 -10.59
CA LEU A 169 -8.14 17.25 -9.70
C LEU A 169 -9.16 18.34 -10.07
N LYS A 170 -10.37 17.94 -10.44
CA LYS A 170 -11.46 18.85 -10.86
C LYS A 170 -11.99 19.68 -9.69
N ALA A 171 -12.71 20.75 -9.99
CA ALA A 171 -13.32 21.64 -9.00
C ALA A 171 -14.21 20.91 -7.97
N ASP A 172 -14.83 19.81 -8.35
CA ASP A 172 -15.65 18.95 -7.47
C ASP A 172 -14.83 17.92 -6.67
N ASN A 173 -13.50 18.00 -6.71
CA ASN A 173 -12.55 17.10 -6.06
C ASN A 173 -12.59 15.65 -6.59
N THR A 174 -12.98 15.47 -7.85
CA THR A 174 -12.81 14.21 -8.58
C THR A 174 -11.56 14.26 -9.46
N LEU A 175 -10.88 13.12 -9.62
CA LEU A 175 -9.68 13.00 -10.45
C LEU A 175 -10.08 12.92 -11.93
N ASP A 176 -9.49 13.77 -12.77
CA ASP A 176 -9.69 13.69 -14.21
C ASP A 176 -8.75 12.65 -14.84
N LEU A 177 -9.21 11.41 -14.93
CA LEU A 177 -8.39 10.32 -15.49
C LEU A 177 -7.96 10.58 -16.95
N ALA A 178 -8.75 11.33 -17.72
CA ALA A 178 -8.41 11.68 -19.10
C ALA A 178 -7.30 12.76 -19.21
N SER A 179 -6.97 13.43 -18.11
CA SER A 179 -5.95 14.48 -18.06
C SER A 179 -4.52 13.95 -17.91
N GLU A 180 -4.36 12.63 -17.85
CA GLU A 180 -3.08 11.97 -17.61
C GLU A 180 -1.97 12.51 -18.51
N LYS A 181 -0.83 12.78 -17.89
CA LYS A 181 0.46 12.91 -18.54
C LYS A 181 1.47 12.01 -17.84
N VAL A 182 1.91 10.96 -18.52
CA VAL A 182 3.06 10.16 -18.09
C VAL A 182 4.30 11.04 -18.12
N VAL A 183 4.96 11.16 -16.97
CA VAL A 183 6.17 11.99 -16.78
C VAL A 183 7.42 11.10 -16.85
N LEU A 184 7.35 9.92 -16.26
CA LEU A 184 8.42 8.93 -16.24
C LEU A 184 7.82 7.52 -16.16
N GLU A 185 8.44 6.59 -16.90
CA GLU A 185 8.21 5.15 -16.76
C GLU A 185 9.43 4.55 -16.06
N VAL A 186 9.22 3.79 -15.00
CA VAL A 186 10.26 3.05 -14.27
C VAL A 186 10.10 1.58 -14.61
N ALA A 187 11.07 1.00 -15.30
CA ALA A 187 11.03 -0.41 -15.69
C ALA A 187 10.91 -1.33 -14.45
N ASN A 188 10.16 -2.40 -14.59
CA ASN A 188 9.90 -3.37 -13.53
C ASN A 188 9.77 -4.78 -14.11
N ASP A 189 10.26 -5.79 -13.42
CA ASP A 189 9.88 -7.17 -13.70
C ASP A 189 8.69 -7.52 -12.81
N ARG A 190 7.67 -8.18 -13.34
CA ARG A 190 6.42 -8.44 -12.61
C ARG A 190 6.28 -9.93 -12.28
N GLY A 191 5.33 -10.24 -11.40
CA GLY A 191 5.03 -11.62 -11.02
C GLY A 191 6.00 -12.19 -9.99
N GLN A 192 6.89 -11.39 -9.42
CA GLN A 192 7.45 -11.64 -8.10
C GLN A 192 7.38 -10.33 -7.33
N CYS A 193 7.45 -10.44 -6.02
CA CYS A 193 7.89 -9.36 -5.17
C CYS A 193 9.45 -9.25 -5.24
N CYS A 194 10.09 -8.17 -4.82
CA CYS A 194 9.72 -7.19 -3.80
C CYS A 194 10.47 -5.87 -4.04
N HIS A 195 10.21 -4.85 -3.21
CA HIS A 195 10.86 -3.55 -3.19
C HIS A 195 10.47 -2.66 -4.38
N VAL A 196 9.18 -2.42 -4.55
CA VAL A 196 8.68 -1.49 -5.59
C VAL A 196 9.02 -0.01 -5.33
N GLY A 197 9.36 0.35 -4.07
CA GLY A 197 9.58 1.73 -3.65
C GLY A 197 8.32 2.58 -3.82
N GLY A 198 8.47 3.81 -4.31
CA GLY A 198 7.35 4.56 -4.86
C GLY A 198 6.83 5.73 -4.03
N ASP A 199 7.59 6.18 -3.03
CA ASP A 199 7.34 7.47 -2.39
C ASP A 199 7.74 8.62 -3.32
N ILE A 200 6.94 9.69 -3.32
CA ILE A 200 7.15 10.89 -4.14
C ILE A 200 6.88 12.14 -3.32
N ASP A 201 7.72 13.17 -3.49
CA ASP A 201 7.50 14.48 -2.87
C ASP A 201 8.22 15.60 -3.63
N PHE A 202 7.80 16.84 -3.41
CA PHE A 202 8.44 18.03 -3.97
C PHE A 202 9.31 18.74 -2.94
N ASP A 203 10.52 19.14 -3.33
CA ASP A 203 11.28 20.11 -2.53
C ASP A 203 10.76 21.55 -2.70
N ALA A 204 11.30 22.46 -1.88
CA ALA A 204 10.95 23.87 -1.92
C ALA A 204 11.36 24.60 -3.22
N ALA A 205 12.24 24.01 -4.03
CA ALA A 205 12.61 24.53 -5.35
C ALA A 205 11.71 24.00 -6.47
N GLY A 206 10.78 23.09 -6.16
CA GLY A 206 9.85 22.50 -7.11
C GLY A 206 10.41 21.29 -7.85
N ASN A 207 11.49 20.68 -7.36
CA ASN A 207 11.97 19.41 -7.91
C ASN A 207 11.13 18.27 -7.35
N LEU A 208 10.67 17.37 -8.23
CA LEU A 208 9.97 16.15 -7.86
C LEU A 208 10.98 15.02 -7.60
N TYR A 209 10.94 14.46 -6.40
CA TYR A 209 11.70 13.28 -6.00
C TYR A 209 10.81 12.05 -6.13
N LEU A 210 11.40 10.95 -6.59
CA LEU A 210 10.81 9.63 -6.63
C LEU A 210 11.82 8.64 -6.06
N THR A 211 11.38 7.81 -5.12
CA THR A 211 12.14 6.65 -4.68
C THR A 211 11.77 5.43 -5.52
N THR A 212 12.77 4.71 -6.00
CA THR A 212 12.59 3.39 -6.63
C THR A 212 13.26 2.36 -5.74
N GLY A 213 12.71 1.16 -5.66
CA GLY A 213 13.48 0.03 -5.13
C GLY A 213 14.17 -0.74 -6.25
N ASP A 214 14.86 -1.81 -5.88
CA ASP A 214 15.66 -2.65 -6.79
C ASP A 214 14.82 -3.75 -7.47
N ASP A 215 13.53 -3.85 -7.14
CA ASP A 215 12.59 -4.88 -7.60
C ASP A 215 13.12 -6.33 -7.38
N THR A 216 14.09 -6.52 -6.49
CA THR A 216 14.82 -7.79 -6.37
C THR A 216 14.23 -8.64 -5.25
N ASN A 217 13.94 -9.90 -5.56
CA ASN A 217 13.45 -10.89 -4.62
C ASN A 217 14.60 -11.39 -3.70
N PRO A 218 14.53 -11.13 -2.38
CA PRO A 218 15.61 -11.48 -1.47
C PRO A 218 15.51 -12.91 -0.90
N PHE A 219 14.43 -13.64 -1.17
CA PHE A 219 14.04 -14.80 -0.35
C PHE A 219 14.76 -16.11 -0.70
N GLU A 220 15.49 -16.17 -1.81
CA GLU A 220 16.30 -17.33 -2.20
C GLU A 220 17.82 -17.07 -2.13
N SER A 221 18.23 -16.08 -1.35
CA SER A 221 19.64 -15.70 -1.14
C SER A 221 20.31 -16.35 0.08
N SER A 222 19.56 -17.10 0.90
CA SER A 222 20.05 -17.65 2.18
C SER A 222 20.66 -16.62 3.14
N GLY A 223 20.19 -15.37 3.09
CA GLY A 223 20.67 -14.27 3.92
C GLY A 223 21.92 -13.56 3.39
N TYR A 224 22.36 -13.89 2.16
CA TYR A 224 23.39 -13.15 1.43
C TYR A 224 22.75 -12.12 0.49
N ALA A 225 23.57 -11.35 -0.24
CA ALA A 225 23.07 -10.52 -1.33
C ALA A 225 22.38 -11.41 -2.39
N PRO A 226 21.18 -11.05 -2.89
CA PRO A 226 20.50 -11.81 -3.93
C PRO A 226 21.21 -11.60 -5.27
N ILE A 227 22.19 -12.47 -5.55
CA ILE A 227 22.98 -12.47 -6.79
C ILE A 227 22.95 -13.89 -7.34
N ASP A 228 22.19 -14.09 -8.41
CA ASP A 228 22.00 -15.40 -9.04
C ASP A 228 22.11 -15.32 -10.57
N GLU A 229 23.35 -15.36 -11.06
CA GLU A 229 23.71 -15.20 -12.48
C GLU A 229 23.31 -16.39 -13.39
N ARG A 230 22.60 -17.40 -12.87
CA ARG A 230 22.20 -18.57 -13.67
C ARG A 230 21.29 -18.13 -14.81
N THR A 231 21.63 -18.51 -16.04
CA THR A 231 20.90 -18.07 -17.25
C THR A 231 19.47 -18.60 -17.36
N ASP A 232 19.14 -19.65 -16.60
CA ASP A 232 17.80 -20.21 -16.50
C ASP A 232 17.03 -19.72 -15.27
N ARG A 233 17.61 -18.78 -14.49
CA ARG A 233 16.97 -18.17 -13.33
C ARG A 233 16.18 -16.94 -13.71
N ASN A 234 15.05 -16.70 -13.04
CA ASN A 234 14.32 -15.45 -13.18
C ASN A 234 15.22 -14.27 -12.76
N PRO A 235 15.38 -13.22 -13.60
CA PRO A 235 16.22 -12.07 -13.29
C PRO A 235 15.89 -11.37 -11.97
N GLN A 236 14.67 -11.48 -11.43
CA GLN A 236 14.32 -10.92 -10.11
C GLN A 236 15.10 -11.50 -8.94
N PHE A 237 15.90 -12.55 -9.13
CA PHE A 237 16.80 -13.07 -8.10
C PHE A 237 18.26 -12.59 -8.22
N ASP A 238 18.54 -11.68 -9.16
CA ASP A 238 19.85 -11.10 -9.38
C ASP A 238 19.83 -9.56 -9.27
N ALA A 239 20.38 -9.04 -8.17
CA ALA A 239 20.46 -7.62 -7.87
C ALA A 239 21.43 -6.82 -8.76
N GLN A 240 22.17 -7.48 -9.67
CA GLN A 240 23.14 -6.80 -10.53
C GLN A 240 22.56 -6.25 -11.85
N ARG A 241 21.26 -6.47 -12.08
CA ARG A 241 20.54 -6.20 -13.33
C ARG A 241 20.23 -4.72 -13.60
#